data_AF-A0A453MQN9-F1
#
_entry.id   AF-A0A453MQN9-F1
#
_cell.length_a   1.000
_cell.length_b   1.000
_cell.length_c   1.000
_cell.angle_alpha   90.00
_cell.angle_beta   90.00
_cell.angle_gamma   90.00
#
_symmetry.space_group_name_H-M   'P 1'
#
loop_
_entity.id
_entity.type
_entity.pdbx_description
1 polymer ?
#
loop_
_entity_poly.entity_id
_entity_poly.type
_entity_poly.pdbx_seq_one_letter_code
_entity_poly.pdbx_strand_id
1 'polypeptide(L)'
;KLDLEAKAQLAADNDLYYDMSYTVPYSTFENITNDINEISGISSDADSEVDTSVATATLLDLYSGCGGMSTGLCLGAALAGLKLETRWAVDFNSHACKSLKSNHPKTEVRNEKADDFLSLLKEWAVLCDQYVHDNNAEAPPSMDEEEEEGELEKDEYVVQKLTDICYGGIDRKSCIYFKVQWKGYGPEEDTWEPIENLSDCPLKIKEFVQEGHMRKVLPLPGDVDVLCGGPPCQGISGLNRFRNRDDPLNDDKNRQLVTFMNIVSYLRPKFVLMENVVDILQFAEGYLGRYALSRLVAMNYQSRLGIMLAGCYGLPQFRMRTFLWGALTTMVCFNILCHFQFLLQIYF
;
A
#
# COMPACT_ATOMS: atom_id res chain seq x y z
N LYS A 1 -21.40 14.35 -6.70
CA LYS A 1 -20.43 13.87 -5.69
C LYS A 1 -20.09 15.06 -4.80
N LEU A 2 -20.28 14.98 -3.48
CA LEU A 2 -19.85 16.03 -2.56
C LEU A 2 -18.38 15.81 -2.18
N ASP A 3 -17.57 16.85 -2.25
CA ASP A 3 -16.25 16.86 -1.63
C ASP A 3 -16.36 16.99 -0.09
N LEU A 4 -15.22 16.90 0.61
CA LEU A 4 -15.18 16.92 2.08
C LEU A 4 -15.60 18.27 2.67
N GLU A 5 -15.34 19.37 1.97
CA GLU A 5 -15.70 20.72 2.44
C GLU A 5 -17.21 20.94 2.32
N ALA A 6 -17.80 20.53 1.20
CA ALA A 6 -19.24 20.53 0.99
C ALA A 6 -19.95 19.64 2.02
N LYS A 7 -19.37 18.48 2.40
CA LYS A 7 -19.90 17.64 3.49
C LYS A 7 -19.85 18.35 4.84
N ALA A 8 -18.73 19.00 5.16
CA ALA A 8 -18.58 19.73 6.42
C ALA A 8 -19.58 20.90 6.51
N GLN A 9 -19.82 21.59 5.40
CA GLN A 9 -20.81 22.66 5.33
C GLN A 9 -22.23 22.12 5.49
N LEU A 10 -22.59 21.03 4.78
CA LEU A 10 -23.91 20.40 4.93
C LEU A 10 -24.15 19.91 6.35
N ALA A 11 -23.11 19.38 7.01
CA ALA A 11 -23.17 18.95 8.40
C ALA A 11 -23.36 20.12 9.38
N ALA A 12 -22.79 21.29 9.08
CA ALA A 12 -22.94 22.48 9.93
C ALA A 12 -24.36 23.06 9.86
N ASP A 13 -25.02 22.94 8.70
CA ASP A 13 -26.34 23.52 8.45
C ASP A 13 -27.53 22.61 8.82
N ASN A 14 -27.28 21.35 9.23
CA ASN A 14 -28.32 20.34 9.46
C ASN A 14 -28.10 19.56 10.76
N ASP A 15 -29.18 19.15 11.44
CA ASP A 15 -29.10 18.31 12.66
C ASP A 15 -28.47 16.93 12.38
N LEU A 16 -28.77 16.37 11.21
CA LEU A 16 -28.21 15.12 10.69
C LEU A 16 -28.04 15.26 9.17
N TYR A 17 -27.02 14.60 8.62
CA TYR A 17 -26.82 14.45 7.19
C TYR A 17 -26.42 13.02 6.86
N TYR A 18 -26.61 12.62 5.61
CA TYR A 18 -26.17 11.34 5.09
C TYR A 18 -25.59 11.54 3.69
N ASP A 19 -24.48 10.87 3.41
CA ASP A 19 -23.71 10.96 2.17
C ASP A 19 -23.51 9.60 1.49
N MET A 20 -23.85 8.52 2.20
CA MET A 20 -23.87 7.16 1.71
C MET A 20 -25.20 6.47 2.07
N SER A 21 -25.60 5.50 1.26
CA SER A 21 -26.62 4.53 1.63
C SER A 21 -25.97 3.34 2.34
N TYR A 22 -26.75 2.65 3.19
CA TYR A 22 -26.35 1.39 3.80
C TYR A 22 -27.32 0.28 3.40
N THR A 23 -26.78 -0.86 2.94
CA THR A 23 -27.58 -2.05 2.66
C THR A 23 -27.04 -3.27 3.41
N VAL A 24 -27.97 -4.07 3.96
CA VAL A 24 -27.65 -5.27 4.75
C VAL A 24 -26.86 -6.31 3.94
N PRO A 25 -27.22 -6.62 2.66
CA PRO A 25 -26.41 -7.52 1.85
C PRO A 25 -24.96 -7.03 1.73
N TYR A 26 -24.03 -7.88 2.13
CA TYR A 26 -22.59 -7.62 2.10
C TYR A 26 -22.13 -6.38 2.91
N SER A 27 -22.97 -5.91 3.85
CA SER A 27 -22.69 -4.72 4.66
C SER A 27 -22.21 -3.54 3.80
N THR A 28 -22.98 -3.21 2.76
CA THR A 28 -22.54 -2.27 1.74
C THR A 28 -22.80 -0.83 2.19
N PHE A 29 -21.75 -0.02 2.19
CA PHE A 29 -21.81 1.44 2.24
C PHE A 29 -21.42 1.98 0.86
N GLU A 30 -22.32 2.68 0.19
CA GLU A 30 -22.10 3.16 -1.18
C GLU A 30 -22.58 4.59 -1.36
N ASN A 31 -22.03 5.28 -2.35
CA ASN A 31 -22.50 6.63 -2.68
C ASN A 31 -23.97 6.60 -3.07
N ILE A 32 -24.74 7.57 -2.58
CA ILE A 32 -26.12 7.77 -3.02
C ILE A 32 -26.11 8.23 -4.47
N THR A 33 -26.76 7.47 -5.34
CA THR A 33 -27.11 7.93 -6.68
C THR A 33 -28.36 8.79 -6.55
N ASN A 34 -28.27 10.07 -6.89
CA ASN A 34 -29.48 10.88 -7.04
C ASN A 34 -30.26 10.32 -8.24
N ASP A 35 -31.35 9.62 -7.98
CA ASP A 35 -32.34 9.15 -8.96
C ASP A 35 -33.09 10.34 -9.61
N ILE A 36 -32.37 11.27 -10.23
CA ILE A 36 -32.92 12.35 -11.07
C ILE A 36 -32.55 12.16 -12.55
N ASN A 37 -31.78 11.13 -12.92
CA ASN A 37 -31.58 10.75 -14.32
C ASN A 37 -31.87 9.26 -14.55
N GLU A 38 -33.12 8.85 -14.31
CA GLU A 38 -33.72 7.84 -15.20
C GLU A 38 -33.94 8.49 -16.57
N ILE A 39 -32.91 8.45 -17.42
CA ILE A 39 -33.11 8.46 -18.86
C ILE A 39 -32.48 7.20 -19.40
N SER A 40 -33.36 6.26 -19.74
CA SER A 40 -33.12 5.21 -20.71
C SER A 40 -32.47 5.79 -21.96
N GLY A 41 -31.20 5.45 -22.17
CA GLY A 41 -30.43 5.89 -23.33
C GLY A 41 -29.43 4.82 -23.74
N ILE A 42 -29.91 3.78 -24.42
CA ILE A 42 -29.07 3.11 -25.43
C ILE A 42 -28.74 4.20 -26.45
N SER A 43 -27.49 4.64 -26.50
CA SER A 43 -26.98 5.47 -27.59
C SER A 43 -25.73 4.82 -28.15
N SER A 44 -25.92 4.20 -29.30
CA SER A 44 -24.90 3.83 -30.27
C SER A 44 -24.17 5.07 -30.80
N ASP A 45 -22.90 4.85 -31.12
CA ASP A 45 -22.04 5.60 -32.04
C ASP A 45 -21.82 7.09 -31.75
N ALA A 46 -20.71 7.36 -31.06
CA ALA A 46 -19.91 8.55 -31.32
C ALA A 46 -18.45 8.11 -31.45
N ASP A 47 -17.99 8.04 -32.70
CA ASP A 47 -16.57 7.96 -33.05
C ASP A 47 -15.87 9.22 -32.54
N SER A 48 -15.40 9.17 -31.30
CA SER A 48 -14.33 10.03 -30.79
C SER A 48 -13.04 9.24 -30.91
N GLU A 49 -12.06 9.77 -31.65
CA GLU A 49 -10.71 9.22 -31.77
C GLU A 49 -10.22 8.69 -30.42
N VAL A 50 -10.20 7.36 -30.29
CA VAL A 50 -9.83 6.69 -29.04
C VAL A 50 -8.34 6.88 -28.90
N ASP A 51 -7.95 7.73 -27.95
CA ASP A 51 -6.60 7.75 -27.42
C ASP A 51 -6.29 6.34 -26.92
N THR A 52 -5.52 5.59 -27.70
CA THR A 52 -5.17 4.17 -27.50
C THR A 52 -4.31 3.92 -26.26
N SER A 53 -4.19 4.87 -25.34
CA SER A 53 -3.44 4.72 -24.11
C SER A 53 -4.23 3.87 -23.12
N VAL A 54 -3.74 2.66 -22.84
CA VAL A 54 -4.31 1.79 -21.81
C VAL A 54 -4.12 2.47 -20.46
N ALA A 55 -5.23 2.71 -19.74
CA ALA A 55 -5.18 3.32 -18.41
C ALA A 55 -4.26 2.52 -17.48
N THR A 56 -3.35 3.19 -16.78
CA THR A 56 -2.39 2.58 -15.86
C THR A 56 -2.74 2.90 -14.41
N ALA A 57 -2.55 1.95 -13.51
CA ALA A 57 -2.74 2.14 -12.07
C ALA A 57 -1.63 1.47 -11.25
N THR A 58 -1.28 2.06 -10.11
CA THR A 58 -0.27 1.54 -9.19
C THR A 58 -0.88 0.72 -8.05
N LEU A 59 -0.21 -0.38 -7.70
CA LEU A 59 -0.61 -1.26 -6.60
C LEU A 59 0.49 -1.35 -5.53
N LEU A 60 0.10 -1.21 -4.26
CA LEU A 60 0.90 -1.56 -3.09
C LEU A 60 0.34 -2.85 -2.45
N ASP A 61 1.18 -3.86 -2.30
CA ASP A 61 0.83 -5.14 -1.66
C ASP A 61 1.49 -5.27 -0.26
N LEU A 62 0.68 -5.20 0.79
CA LEU A 62 1.12 -5.36 2.18
C LEU A 62 0.94 -6.80 2.64
N TYR A 63 1.91 -7.32 3.38
CA TYR A 63 1.94 -8.73 3.80
C TYR A 63 1.88 -9.65 2.57
N SER A 64 2.68 -9.31 1.56
CA SER A 64 2.50 -9.79 0.19
C SER A 64 2.73 -11.30 0.04
N GLY A 65 3.46 -11.93 0.97
CA GLY A 65 3.98 -13.26 0.78
C GLY A 65 4.77 -13.35 -0.53
N CYS A 66 4.54 -14.41 -1.30
CA CYS A 66 5.10 -14.55 -2.64
C CYS A 66 4.34 -13.77 -3.74
N GLY A 67 3.30 -13.01 -3.38
CA GLY A 67 2.58 -12.12 -4.30
C GLY A 67 1.36 -12.75 -4.99
N GLY A 68 0.74 -13.78 -4.40
CA GLY A 68 -0.43 -14.44 -5.01
C GLY A 68 -1.60 -13.48 -5.23
N MET A 69 -1.91 -12.62 -4.25
CA MET A 69 -3.01 -11.64 -4.34
C MET A 69 -2.73 -10.57 -5.39
N SER A 70 -1.59 -9.89 -5.30
CA SER A 70 -1.21 -8.84 -6.23
C SER A 70 -1.07 -9.36 -7.67
N THR A 71 -0.50 -10.55 -7.86
CA THR A 71 -0.43 -11.19 -9.19
C THR A 71 -1.81 -11.44 -9.77
N GLY A 72 -2.73 -12.03 -8.99
CA GLY A 72 -4.11 -12.28 -9.43
C GLY A 72 -4.87 -11.00 -9.76
N LEU A 73 -4.72 -9.96 -8.92
CA LEU A 73 -5.31 -8.65 -9.15
C LEU A 73 -4.82 -8.01 -10.45
N CYS A 74 -3.51 -7.97 -10.68
CA CYS A 74 -2.93 -7.38 -11.88
C CYS A 74 -3.41 -8.11 -13.15
N LEU A 75 -3.45 -9.45 -13.12
CA LEU A 75 -3.90 -10.25 -14.25
C LEU A 75 -5.39 -10.08 -14.54
N GLY A 76 -6.25 -10.05 -13.52
CA GLY A 76 -7.66 -9.81 -13.75
C GLY A 76 -7.97 -8.35 -14.13
N ALA A 77 -7.19 -7.38 -13.64
CA ALA A 77 -7.28 -5.99 -14.09
C ALA A 77 -6.92 -5.85 -15.58
N ALA A 78 -5.92 -6.59 -16.05
CA ALA A 78 -5.56 -6.61 -17.47
C ALA A 78 -6.71 -7.12 -18.35
N LEU A 79 -7.47 -8.13 -17.90
CA LEU A 79 -8.68 -8.59 -18.60
C LEU A 79 -9.79 -7.54 -18.64
N ALA A 80 -9.82 -6.63 -17.66
CA ALA A 80 -10.72 -5.49 -17.61
C ALA A 80 -10.20 -4.26 -18.38
N GLY A 81 -9.08 -4.37 -19.11
CA GLY A 81 -8.48 -3.27 -19.87
C GLY A 81 -7.73 -2.24 -19.01
N LEU A 82 -7.42 -2.57 -17.75
CA LEU A 82 -6.63 -1.73 -16.85
C LEU A 82 -5.23 -2.33 -16.67
N LYS A 83 -4.20 -1.54 -16.95
CA LYS A 83 -2.81 -1.92 -16.68
C LYS A 83 -2.48 -1.62 -15.21
N LEU A 84 -2.87 -2.54 -14.33
CA LEU A 84 -2.50 -2.50 -12.91
C LEU A 84 -1.10 -3.11 -12.73
N GLU A 85 -0.21 -2.39 -12.05
CA GLU A 85 1.16 -2.85 -11.78
C GLU A 85 1.46 -2.81 -10.29
N THR A 86 1.92 -3.93 -9.73
CA THR A 86 2.49 -3.97 -8.38
C THR A 86 3.79 -3.18 -8.35
N ARG A 87 3.72 -1.95 -7.85
CA ARG A 87 4.88 -1.05 -7.76
C ARG A 87 5.68 -1.29 -6.49
N TRP A 88 5.00 -1.59 -5.39
CA TRP A 88 5.62 -1.83 -4.09
C TRP A 88 5.03 -3.07 -3.44
N ALA A 89 5.87 -3.85 -2.77
CA ALA A 89 5.44 -4.99 -1.97
C ALA A 89 6.23 -5.05 -0.66
N VAL A 90 5.55 -5.37 0.44
CA VAL A 90 6.16 -5.40 1.78
C VAL A 90 5.88 -6.74 2.44
N ASP A 91 6.95 -7.45 2.81
CA ASP A 91 6.88 -8.67 3.60
C ASP A 91 8.16 -8.83 4.44
N PHE A 92 8.04 -9.31 5.67
CA PHE A 92 9.19 -9.52 6.55
C PHE A 92 9.93 -10.84 6.28
N ASN A 93 9.36 -11.77 5.52
CA ASN A 93 9.99 -13.04 5.16
C ASN A 93 10.85 -12.90 3.90
N SER A 94 12.16 -13.06 4.05
CA SER A 94 13.11 -12.87 2.95
C SER A 94 12.92 -13.85 1.79
N HIS A 95 12.45 -15.08 2.03
CA HIS A 95 12.17 -16.06 0.96
C HIS A 95 10.93 -15.67 0.15
N ALA A 96 9.91 -15.13 0.82
CA ALA A 96 8.71 -14.60 0.19
C ALA A 96 9.07 -13.41 -0.72
N CYS A 97 9.85 -12.46 -0.20
CA CYS A 97 10.36 -11.32 -0.97
C CYS A 97 11.17 -11.77 -2.19
N LYS A 98 12.11 -12.72 -2.02
CA LYS A 98 12.90 -13.27 -3.14
C LYS A 98 12.02 -13.89 -4.22
N SER A 99 10.98 -14.62 -3.83
CA SER A 99 10.03 -15.24 -4.76
C SER A 99 9.26 -14.17 -5.54
N LEU A 100 8.74 -13.15 -4.85
CA LEU A 100 7.98 -12.08 -5.47
C LEU A 100 8.86 -11.27 -6.44
N LYS A 101 10.06 -10.85 -6.01
CA LYS A 101 11.01 -10.09 -6.83
C LYS A 101 11.47 -10.85 -8.08
N SER A 102 11.62 -12.18 -7.98
CA SER A 102 12.00 -13.02 -9.14
C SER A 102 10.91 -13.05 -10.21
N ASN A 103 9.63 -13.05 -9.80
CA ASN A 103 8.50 -13.07 -10.72
C ASN A 103 8.11 -11.65 -11.20
N HIS A 104 8.40 -10.63 -10.39
CA HIS A 104 8.08 -9.23 -10.67
C HIS A 104 9.32 -8.33 -10.49
N PRO A 105 10.28 -8.36 -11.44
CA PRO A 105 11.57 -7.67 -11.27
C PRO A 105 11.46 -6.15 -11.09
N LYS A 106 10.40 -5.54 -11.63
CA LYS A 106 10.15 -4.10 -11.56
C LYS A 106 9.50 -3.63 -10.25
N THR A 107 8.99 -4.55 -9.44
CA THR A 107 8.39 -4.22 -8.14
C THR A 107 9.47 -3.90 -7.13
N GLU A 108 9.31 -2.83 -6.37
CA GLU A 108 10.13 -2.53 -5.20
C GLU A 108 9.68 -3.42 -4.04
N VAL A 109 10.44 -4.50 -3.81
CA VAL A 109 10.11 -5.52 -2.81
C VAL A 109 10.95 -5.29 -1.57
N ARG A 110 10.28 -4.96 -0.47
CA ARG A 110 10.92 -4.55 0.79
C ARG A 110 10.82 -5.65 1.82
N ASN A 111 11.98 -6.09 2.32
CA ASN A 111 12.07 -7.13 3.34
C ASN A 111 12.08 -6.55 4.75
N GLU A 112 10.93 -6.05 5.21
CA GLU A 112 10.80 -5.34 6.49
C GLU A 112 9.39 -5.53 7.09
N LYS A 113 9.19 -5.08 8.33
CA LYS A 113 7.87 -5.13 8.96
C LYS A 113 7.00 -3.97 8.46
N ALA A 114 5.69 -4.16 8.46
CA ALA A 114 4.75 -3.14 7.98
C ALA A 114 4.73 -1.87 8.87
N ASP A 115 5.01 -1.98 10.17
CA ASP A 115 5.12 -0.82 11.08
C ASP A 115 6.40 -0.01 10.84
N ASP A 116 7.51 -0.70 10.59
CA ASP A 116 8.77 -0.09 10.14
C ASP A 116 8.57 0.61 8.78
N PHE A 117 7.89 -0.04 7.84
CA PHE A 117 7.54 0.57 6.55
C PHE A 117 6.68 1.82 6.71
N LEU A 118 5.64 1.80 7.57
CA LEU A 118 4.83 3.00 7.83
C LEU A 118 5.68 4.15 8.40
N SER A 119 6.64 3.84 9.26
CA SER A 119 7.55 4.85 9.82
C SER A 119 8.48 5.40 8.74
N LEU A 120 9.02 4.53 7.89
CA LEU A 120 9.81 4.90 6.73
C LEU A 120 9.03 5.82 5.79
N LEU A 121 7.75 5.54 5.51
CA LEU A 121 6.92 6.38 4.64
C LEU A 121 6.73 7.80 5.18
N LYS A 122 6.69 7.97 6.51
CA LYS A 122 6.55 9.29 7.16
C LYS A 122 7.85 10.07 7.07
N GLU A 123 8.97 9.45 7.42
CA GLU A 123 10.30 10.07 7.31
C GLU A 123 10.67 10.35 5.84
N TRP A 124 10.26 9.48 4.92
CA TRP A 124 10.45 9.69 3.49
C TRP A 124 9.73 10.93 2.96
N ALA A 125 8.53 11.24 3.47
CA ALA A 125 7.83 12.47 3.14
C ALA A 125 8.62 13.71 3.62
N VAL A 126 9.14 13.67 4.84
CA VAL A 126 9.97 14.75 5.39
C VAL A 126 11.25 14.95 4.55
N LEU A 127 11.92 13.86 4.16
CA LEU A 127 13.10 13.92 3.29
C LEU A 127 12.76 14.50 1.90
N CYS A 128 11.63 14.11 1.32
CA CYS A 128 11.19 14.67 0.04
C CYS A 128 10.88 16.16 0.16
N ASP A 129 10.18 16.59 1.22
CA ASP A 129 9.91 18.01 1.46
C ASP A 129 11.20 18.82 1.56
N GLN A 130 12.20 18.30 2.29
CA GLN A 130 13.49 18.94 2.49
C GLN A 130 14.34 19.03 1.20
N TYR A 131 14.44 17.94 0.43
CA TYR A 131 15.43 17.83 -0.67
C TYR A 131 14.85 17.96 -2.08
N VAL A 132 13.52 17.87 -2.23
CA VAL A 132 12.82 17.94 -3.53
C VAL A 132 11.98 19.22 -3.64
N HIS A 133 11.28 19.62 -2.58
CA HIS A 133 10.33 20.73 -2.62
C HIS A 133 10.90 22.05 -2.10
N ASP A 134 12.01 22.04 -1.37
CA ASP A 134 12.66 23.27 -0.93
C ASP A 134 13.46 23.93 -2.07
N ASN A 135 12.86 24.96 -2.68
CA ASN A 135 13.50 25.81 -3.71
C ASN A 135 14.58 26.76 -3.12
N ASN A 136 14.78 26.80 -1.80
CA ASN A 136 15.80 27.61 -1.15
C ASN A 136 17.13 26.89 -0.91
N ALA A 137 17.28 25.64 -1.36
CA ALA A 137 18.61 25.05 -1.42
C ALA A 137 19.40 25.78 -2.50
N GLU A 138 20.27 26.72 -2.09
CA GLU A 138 21.33 27.28 -2.92
C GLU A 138 21.88 26.15 -3.81
N ALA A 139 21.95 26.42 -5.12
CA ALA A 139 22.68 25.54 -6.01
C ALA A 139 24.03 25.25 -5.33
N PRO A 140 24.41 23.97 -5.14
CA PRO A 140 25.68 23.68 -4.51
C PRO A 140 26.74 24.49 -5.27
N PRO A 141 27.69 25.14 -4.58
CA PRO A 141 28.80 25.75 -5.28
C PRO A 141 29.32 24.70 -6.26
N SER A 142 29.53 25.10 -7.52
CA SER A 142 30.29 24.30 -8.47
C SER A 142 31.70 24.19 -7.91
N MET A 143 31.89 23.30 -6.95
CA MET A 143 33.18 22.74 -6.67
C MET A 143 33.37 21.75 -7.79
N ASP A 144 34.23 22.14 -8.73
CA ASP A 144 34.99 21.18 -9.49
C ASP A 144 35.53 20.17 -8.48
N GLU A 145 34.87 19.00 -8.36
CA GLU A 145 35.50 17.84 -7.77
C GLU A 145 36.63 17.51 -8.74
N GLU A 146 37.79 18.14 -8.53
CA GLU A 146 39.04 17.50 -8.89
C GLU A 146 38.97 16.15 -8.18
N GLU A 147 38.67 15.09 -8.95
CA GLU A 147 38.92 13.73 -8.54
C GLU A 147 40.42 13.67 -8.22
N GLU A 148 40.80 13.96 -6.98
CA GLU A 148 42.12 13.62 -6.50
C GLU A 148 42.19 12.09 -6.59
N GLU A 149 42.79 11.61 -7.68
CA GLU A 149 43.37 10.27 -7.80
C GLU A 149 44.55 10.17 -6.83
N GLY A 150 44.30 10.39 -5.54
CA GLY A 150 45.21 10.03 -4.48
C GLY A 150 45.10 8.52 -4.24
N GLU A 151 46.24 7.84 -4.13
CA GLU A 151 46.26 6.49 -3.60
C GLU A 151 45.58 6.52 -2.22
N LEU A 152 44.42 5.87 -2.08
CA LEU A 152 43.74 5.71 -0.80
C LEU A 152 44.72 5.07 0.19
N GLU A 153 44.93 5.72 1.33
CA GLU A 153 45.61 5.06 2.44
C GLU A 153 44.86 3.77 2.80
N LYS A 154 45.59 2.72 3.20
CA LYS A 154 45.10 1.34 3.28
C LYS A 154 43.88 1.09 4.19
N ASP A 155 43.40 2.09 4.92
CA ASP A 155 42.34 1.97 5.93
C ASP A 155 41.22 3.04 5.80
N GLU A 156 41.13 3.81 4.71
CA GLU A 156 40.05 4.80 4.50
C GLU A 156 38.89 4.26 3.65
N TYR A 157 37.66 4.40 4.15
CA TYR A 157 36.43 4.00 3.45
C TYR A 157 35.69 5.23 2.92
N VAL A 158 35.48 5.26 1.60
CA VAL A 158 34.79 6.36 0.92
C VAL A 158 33.42 5.92 0.43
N VAL A 159 32.39 6.69 0.77
CA VAL A 159 31.01 6.50 0.28
C VAL A 159 30.98 6.79 -1.23
N GLN A 160 30.68 5.77 -2.04
CA GLN A 160 30.49 5.93 -3.48
C GLN A 160 29.09 6.43 -3.80
N LYS A 161 28.07 5.74 -3.29
CA LYS A 161 26.66 6.11 -3.47
C LYS A 161 25.77 5.44 -2.42
N LEU A 162 24.56 5.95 -2.25
CA LEU A 162 23.52 5.30 -1.46
C LEU A 162 22.63 4.46 -2.41
N THR A 163 22.29 3.24 -2.01
CA THR A 163 21.60 2.27 -2.87
C THR A 163 20.20 1.90 -2.40
N ASP A 164 19.92 2.05 -1.11
CA ASP A 164 18.61 1.73 -0.51
C ASP A 164 18.42 2.53 0.79
N ILE A 165 17.20 2.53 1.32
CA ILE A 165 16.81 3.22 2.55
C ILE A 165 15.88 2.30 3.35
N CYS A 166 15.98 2.29 4.68
CA CYS A 166 15.01 1.63 5.55
C CYS A 166 14.84 2.40 6.86
N TYR A 167 13.79 2.08 7.61
CA TYR A 167 13.60 2.59 8.96
C TYR A 167 13.73 1.45 9.96
N GLY A 168 14.59 1.60 10.96
CA GLY A 168 14.86 0.54 11.93
C GLY A 168 15.33 -0.75 11.27
N GLY A 169 14.82 -1.88 11.76
CA GLY A 169 15.20 -3.22 11.34
C GLY A 169 15.54 -4.13 12.52
N ILE A 170 15.92 -5.38 12.22
CA ILE A 170 16.34 -6.34 13.24
C ILE A 170 17.63 -5.81 13.88
N ASP A 171 17.62 -5.67 15.21
CA ASP A 171 18.74 -5.18 16.03
C ASP A 171 19.21 -3.75 15.71
N ARG A 172 18.37 -2.92 15.08
CA ARG A 172 18.66 -1.52 14.76
C ARG A 172 17.86 -0.56 15.63
N LYS A 173 18.37 0.67 15.79
CA LYS A 173 17.65 1.76 16.47
C LYS A 173 16.51 2.25 15.58
N SER A 174 15.50 2.87 16.17
CA SER A 174 14.38 3.48 15.45
C SER A 174 14.79 4.80 14.78
N CYS A 175 15.53 4.71 13.68
CA CYS A 175 15.91 5.83 12.83
C CYS A 175 16.06 5.39 11.37
N ILE A 176 16.32 6.35 10.48
CA ILE A 176 16.63 6.07 9.08
C ILE A 176 18.02 5.48 8.94
N TYR A 177 18.13 4.44 8.12
CA TYR A 177 19.37 3.86 7.65
C TYR A 177 19.41 3.96 6.13
N PHE A 178 20.59 4.22 5.57
CA PHE A 178 20.87 4.09 4.16
C PHE A 178 21.79 2.90 3.91
N LYS A 179 21.57 2.21 2.80
CA LYS A 179 22.51 1.22 2.31
C LYS A 179 23.59 1.94 1.51
N VAL A 180 24.83 1.79 1.93
CA VAL A 180 26.00 2.48 1.40
C VAL A 180 26.75 1.52 0.48
N GLN A 181 27.03 1.96 -0.74
CA GLN A 181 28.03 1.35 -1.62
C GLN A 181 29.36 2.06 -1.41
N TRP A 182 30.41 1.29 -1.13
CA TRP A 182 31.76 1.78 -0.86
C TRP A 182 32.62 1.82 -2.13
N LYS A 183 33.40 2.88 -2.31
CA LYS A 183 34.26 3.07 -3.50
C LYS A 183 35.28 1.94 -3.60
N GLY A 184 35.31 1.24 -4.72
CA GLY A 184 36.23 0.12 -4.96
C GLY A 184 35.74 -1.24 -4.47
N TYR A 185 34.55 -1.32 -3.87
CA TYR A 185 33.97 -2.58 -3.37
C TYR A 185 32.78 -3.04 -4.21
N GLY A 186 32.53 -4.35 -4.22
CA GLY A 186 31.39 -4.95 -4.90
C GLY A 186 30.09 -4.82 -4.09
N PRO A 187 28.91 -5.03 -4.70
CA PRO A 187 27.60 -4.87 -4.04
C PRO A 187 27.34 -5.76 -2.81
N GLU A 188 28.11 -6.83 -2.65
CA GLU A 188 28.04 -7.74 -1.50
C GLU A 188 28.62 -7.12 -0.22
N GLU A 189 29.47 -6.09 -0.37
CA GLU A 189 30.11 -5.37 0.73
C GLU A 189 29.31 -4.11 1.14
N ASP A 190 28.16 -3.86 0.49
CA ASP A 190 27.28 -2.74 0.83
C ASP A 190 26.75 -2.90 2.27
N THR A 191 26.97 -1.90 3.13
CA THR A 191 26.53 -1.92 4.54
C THR A 191 25.38 -0.96 4.79
N TRP A 192 24.65 -1.16 5.89
CA TRP A 192 23.59 -0.27 6.32
C TRP A 192 24.09 0.68 7.40
N GLU A 193 24.14 1.97 7.11
CA GLU A 193 24.59 3.00 8.03
C GLU A 193 23.43 3.88 8.49
N PRO A 194 23.34 4.22 9.79
CA PRO A 194 22.32 5.16 10.29
C PRO A 194 22.57 6.55 9.69
N ILE A 195 21.51 7.32 9.50
CA ILE A 195 21.58 8.68 8.94
C ILE A 195 22.54 9.60 9.70
N GLU A 196 22.67 9.41 11.01
CA GLU A 196 23.61 10.16 11.88
C GLU A 196 25.08 9.94 11.48
N ASN A 197 25.44 8.76 10.98
CA ASN A 197 26.80 8.45 10.53
C ASN A 197 27.13 9.06 9.16
N LEU A 198 26.14 9.61 8.45
CA LEU A 198 26.27 10.14 7.10
C LEU A 198 26.22 11.68 7.06
N SER A 199 26.42 12.33 8.20
CA SER A 199 26.44 13.80 8.32
C SER A 199 27.45 14.48 7.39
N ASP A 200 28.53 13.78 7.05
CA ASP A 200 29.64 14.31 6.25
C ASP A 200 29.37 14.21 4.74
N CYS A 201 28.27 13.56 4.32
CA CYS A 201 27.91 13.38 2.91
C CYS A 201 26.48 13.81 2.56
N PRO A 202 26.04 15.05 2.91
CA PRO A 202 24.67 15.52 2.70
C PRO A 202 24.27 15.55 1.21
N LEU A 203 25.23 15.77 0.30
CA LEU A 203 24.98 15.74 -1.14
C LEU A 203 24.57 14.34 -1.62
N LYS A 204 25.17 13.27 -1.08
CA LYS A 204 24.80 11.88 -1.44
C LYS A 204 23.41 11.50 -0.96
N ILE A 205 23.00 12.02 0.20
CA ILE A 205 21.61 11.88 0.69
C ILE A 205 20.65 12.62 -0.26
N LYS A 206 20.97 13.87 -0.62
CA LYS A 206 20.15 14.67 -1.55
C LYS A 206 20.00 13.98 -2.91
N GLU A 207 21.09 13.52 -3.51
CA GLU A 207 21.09 12.77 -4.77
C GLU A 207 20.16 11.55 -4.69
N PHE A 208 20.31 10.72 -3.65
CA PHE A 208 19.49 9.53 -3.46
C PHE A 208 18.00 9.87 -3.30
N VAL A 209 17.67 10.88 -2.50
CA VAL A 209 16.27 11.28 -2.26
C VAL A 209 15.64 11.80 -3.54
N GLN A 210 16.33 12.64 -4.30
CA GLN A 210 15.84 13.19 -5.57
C GLN A 210 15.64 12.10 -6.64
N GLU A 211 16.62 11.21 -6.81
CA GLU A 211 16.53 10.07 -7.74
C GLU A 211 15.43 9.09 -7.31
N GLY A 212 15.36 8.77 -6.02
CA GLY A 212 14.36 7.89 -5.43
C GLY A 212 12.94 8.44 -5.59
N HIS A 213 12.75 9.75 -5.40
CA HIS A 213 11.47 10.42 -5.61
C HIS A 213 11.04 10.35 -7.08
N MET A 214 11.94 10.66 -8.02
CA MET A 214 11.65 10.57 -9.46
C MET A 214 11.29 9.15 -9.89
N ARG A 215 12.00 8.14 -9.37
CA ARG A 215 11.73 6.72 -9.67
C ARG A 215 10.55 6.14 -8.90
N LYS A 216 10.04 6.87 -7.90
CA LYS A 216 9.00 6.42 -6.97
C LYS A 216 9.39 5.12 -6.25
N VAL A 217 10.61 5.08 -5.68
CA VAL A 217 11.10 3.92 -4.91
C VAL A 217 10.28 3.67 -3.64
N LEU A 218 9.71 4.73 -3.08
CA LEU A 218 8.74 4.72 -1.99
C LEU A 218 7.53 5.59 -2.37
N PRO A 219 6.31 5.17 -2.02
CA PRO A 219 5.11 5.95 -2.31
C PRO A 219 4.94 7.12 -1.33
N LEU A 220 4.49 8.27 -1.84
CA LEU A 220 3.90 9.34 -1.03
C LEU A 220 2.37 9.26 -1.07
N PRO A 221 1.64 9.94 -0.15
CA PRO A 221 0.19 10.05 -0.25
C PRO A 221 -0.24 10.53 -1.65
N GLY A 222 -1.14 9.78 -2.28
CA GLY A 222 -1.59 10.01 -3.67
C GLY A 222 -0.86 9.20 -4.75
N ASP A 223 0.29 8.58 -4.45
CA ASP A 223 1.04 7.76 -5.43
C ASP A 223 0.46 6.34 -5.60
N VAL A 224 -0.34 5.87 -4.64
CA VAL A 224 -0.92 4.50 -4.63
C VAL A 224 -2.38 4.54 -5.06
N ASP A 225 -2.72 3.92 -6.19
CA ASP A 225 -4.11 3.81 -6.64
C ASP A 225 -4.85 2.69 -5.89
N VAL A 226 -4.21 1.54 -5.75
CA VAL A 226 -4.78 0.35 -5.12
C VAL A 226 -3.86 -0.13 -4.00
N LEU A 227 -4.44 -0.45 -2.84
CA LEU A 227 -3.71 -1.10 -1.75
C LEU A 227 -4.38 -2.44 -1.44
N CYS A 228 -3.63 -3.54 -1.53
CA CYS A 228 -4.08 -4.85 -1.08
C CYS A 228 -3.26 -5.35 0.11
N GLY A 229 -3.84 -6.24 0.91
CA GLY A 229 -3.06 -6.95 1.93
C GLY A 229 -3.85 -7.94 2.78
N GLY A 230 -3.13 -8.91 3.32
CA GLY A 230 -3.65 -9.96 4.21
C GLY A 230 -3.06 -9.85 5.62
N PRO A 231 -3.45 -8.85 6.44
CA PRO A 231 -2.85 -8.65 7.75
C PRO A 231 -3.05 -9.89 8.63
N PRO A 232 -1.98 -10.50 9.17
CA PRO A 232 -2.11 -11.71 9.95
C PRO A 232 -2.84 -11.43 11.26
N CYS A 233 -3.87 -12.21 11.55
CA CYS A 233 -4.60 -12.19 12.82
C CYS A 233 -4.45 -13.57 13.49
N GLN A 234 -3.37 -13.75 14.26
CA GLN A 234 -3.05 -15.04 14.88
C GLN A 234 -3.78 -15.26 16.21
N GLY A 235 -4.36 -14.21 16.79
CA GLY A 235 -5.11 -14.28 18.06
C GLY A 235 -6.48 -14.95 17.93
N ILE A 236 -7.00 -15.13 16.72
CA ILE A 236 -8.42 -15.49 16.51
C ILE A 236 -8.67 -16.94 16.08
N SER A 237 -7.61 -17.71 15.80
CA SER A 237 -7.71 -19.07 15.27
C SER A 237 -7.19 -20.14 16.26
N GLY A 238 -7.66 -21.39 16.08
CA GLY A 238 -7.20 -22.55 16.85
C GLY A 238 -7.37 -22.41 18.37
N LEU A 239 -6.28 -22.65 19.11
CA LEU A 239 -6.24 -22.60 20.58
C LEU A 239 -6.47 -21.20 21.18
N ASN A 240 -6.34 -20.13 20.38
CA ASN A 240 -6.50 -18.75 20.85
C ASN A 240 -7.95 -18.23 20.78
N ARG A 241 -8.88 -18.99 20.17
CA ARG A 241 -10.28 -18.59 19.89
C ARG A 241 -11.13 -18.19 21.12
N PHE A 242 -10.66 -18.50 22.33
CA PHE A 242 -11.34 -18.19 23.59
C PHE A 242 -10.58 -17.20 24.48
N ARG A 243 -9.40 -16.72 24.07
CA ARG A 243 -8.56 -15.81 24.86
C ARG A 243 -8.73 -14.38 24.37
N ASN A 244 -8.56 -13.39 25.26
CA ASN A 244 -8.55 -11.95 24.93
C ASN A 244 -9.78 -11.46 24.13
N ARG A 245 -10.98 -11.91 24.51
CA ARG A 245 -12.23 -11.54 23.81
C ARG A 245 -12.71 -10.12 24.13
N ASP A 246 -12.43 -9.65 25.34
CA ASP A 246 -12.91 -8.35 25.80
C ASP A 246 -12.15 -7.19 25.13
N ASP A 247 -10.91 -7.42 24.74
CA ASP A 247 -10.10 -6.45 24.00
C ASP A 247 -9.18 -7.11 22.96
N PRO A 248 -9.73 -7.53 21.81
CA PRO A 248 -8.98 -8.24 20.78
C PRO A 248 -7.85 -7.43 20.14
N LEU A 249 -7.92 -6.10 20.13
CA LEU A 249 -6.92 -5.25 19.46
C LEU A 249 -5.69 -4.99 20.31
N ASN A 250 -5.83 -5.02 21.65
CA ASN A 250 -4.69 -4.97 22.55
C ASN A 250 -3.88 -6.28 22.56
N ASP A 251 -4.35 -7.34 21.91
CA ASP A 251 -3.52 -8.50 21.61
C ASP A 251 -2.52 -8.15 20.50
N ASP A 252 -1.23 -8.19 20.84
CA ASP A 252 -0.12 -7.96 19.90
C ASP A 252 -0.25 -8.78 18.60
N LYS A 253 -0.91 -9.95 18.67
CA LYS A 253 -1.13 -10.84 17.52
C LYS A 253 -2.16 -10.34 16.51
N ASN A 254 -2.94 -9.31 16.86
CA ASN A 254 -3.92 -8.68 16.00
C ASN A 254 -3.52 -7.24 15.60
N ARG A 255 -2.41 -6.73 16.14
CA ARG A 255 -1.88 -5.37 15.88
C ARG A 255 -1.66 -5.08 14.40
N GLN A 256 -1.38 -6.11 13.59
CA GLN A 256 -1.16 -5.95 12.15
C GLN A 256 -2.41 -5.45 11.41
N LEU A 257 -3.62 -5.73 11.91
CA LEU A 257 -4.84 -5.15 11.35
C LEU A 257 -4.88 -3.62 11.55
N VAL A 258 -4.42 -3.15 12.71
CA VAL A 258 -4.30 -1.71 13.01
C VAL A 258 -3.25 -1.08 12.11
N THR A 259 -2.08 -1.71 11.95
CA THR A 259 -1.01 -1.22 11.06
C THR A 259 -1.49 -1.13 9.61
N PHE A 260 -2.17 -2.14 9.09
CA PHE A 260 -2.77 -2.12 7.75
C PHE A 260 -3.70 -0.90 7.57
N MET A 261 -4.62 -0.69 8.51
CA MET A 261 -5.56 0.44 8.47
C MET A 261 -4.86 1.80 8.64
N ASN A 262 -3.75 1.86 9.38
CA ASN A 262 -2.94 3.07 9.50
C ASN A 262 -2.22 3.42 8.19
N ILE A 263 -1.71 2.43 7.45
CA ILE A 263 -1.10 2.64 6.13
C ILE A 263 -2.17 3.09 5.12
N VAL A 264 -3.36 2.47 5.12
CA VAL A 264 -4.50 2.93 4.32
C VAL A 264 -4.86 4.38 4.65
N SER A 265 -4.91 4.71 5.95
CA SER A 265 -5.21 6.07 6.41
C SER A 265 -4.16 7.09 5.96
N TYR A 266 -2.88 6.71 5.93
CA TYR A 266 -1.78 7.58 5.55
C TYR A 266 -1.72 7.79 4.03
N LEU A 267 -1.79 6.72 3.24
CA LEU A 267 -1.61 6.78 1.79
C LEU A 267 -2.88 7.15 1.03
N ARG A 268 -4.06 6.95 1.63
CA ARG A 268 -5.37 7.27 1.05
C ARG A 268 -5.58 6.73 -0.39
N PRO A 269 -5.35 5.42 -0.62
CA PRO A 269 -5.48 4.84 -1.96
C PRO A 269 -6.92 4.93 -2.49
N LYS A 270 -7.10 4.95 -3.81
CA LYS A 270 -8.42 5.01 -4.46
C LYS A 270 -9.25 3.77 -4.13
N PHE A 271 -8.60 2.60 -4.11
CA PHE A 271 -9.21 1.32 -3.77
C PHE A 271 -8.40 0.58 -2.70
N VAL A 272 -9.09 -0.14 -1.84
CA VAL A 272 -8.53 -1.00 -0.81
C VAL A 272 -9.11 -2.40 -0.97
N LEU A 273 -8.26 -3.42 -0.92
CA LEU A 273 -8.66 -4.82 -0.80
C LEU A 273 -7.97 -5.47 0.39
N MET A 274 -8.73 -5.80 1.43
CA MET A 274 -8.22 -6.57 2.55
C MET A 274 -8.73 -8.01 2.47
N GLU A 275 -7.81 -8.97 2.54
CA GLU A 275 -8.12 -10.40 2.66
C GLU A 275 -7.91 -10.87 4.10
N ASN A 276 -8.74 -11.82 4.57
CA ASN A 276 -8.49 -12.51 5.82
C ASN A 276 -9.23 -13.86 5.92
N VAL A 277 -8.95 -14.62 6.97
CA VAL A 277 -9.70 -15.84 7.32
C VAL A 277 -11.14 -15.52 7.75
N VAL A 278 -12.04 -16.48 7.58
CA VAL A 278 -13.47 -16.35 7.98
C VAL A 278 -13.64 -16.12 9.48
N ASP A 279 -12.70 -16.60 10.30
CA ASP A 279 -12.74 -16.42 11.76
C ASP A 279 -12.74 -14.95 12.18
N ILE A 280 -12.29 -14.01 11.33
CA ILE A 280 -12.35 -12.56 11.60
C ILE A 280 -13.79 -12.07 11.81
N LEU A 281 -14.78 -12.80 11.26
CA LEU A 281 -16.21 -12.52 11.36
C LEU A 281 -16.90 -13.33 12.47
N GLN A 282 -16.22 -14.29 13.08
CA GLN A 282 -16.79 -15.17 14.11
C GLN A 282 -16.21 -14.88 15.50
N PHE A 283 -14.90 -14.62 15.59
CA PHE A 283 -14.22 -14.38 16.85
C PHE A 283 -14.68 -13.06 17.49
N ALA A 284 -14.92 -13.09 18.81
CA ALA A 284 -15.40 -11.94 19.59
C ALA A 284 -16.57 -11.20 18.90
N GLU A 285 -17.59 -11.96 18.46
CA GLU A 285 -18.74 -11.41 17.71
C GLU A 285 -18.31 -10.63 16.45
N GLY A 286 -17.32 -11.17 15.73
CA GLY A 286 -16.76 -10.56 14.53
C GLY A 286 -16.08 -9.20 14.78
N TYR A 287 -15.56 -8.95 15.98
CA TYR A 287 -14.97 -7.66 16.39
C TYR A 287 -13.98 -7.15 15.35
N LEU A 288 -13.03 -7.99 14.90
CA LEU A 288 -11.98 -7.55 13.96
C LEU A 288 -12.54 -7.22 12.58
N GLY A 289 -13.55 -7.97 12.09
CA GLY A 289 -14.23 -7.65 10.84
C GLY A 289 -15.01 -6.35 10.93
N ARG A 290 -15.73 -6.14 12.04
CA ARG A 290 -16.44 -4.89 12.34
C ARG A 290 -15.48 -3.72 12.48
N TYR A 291 -14.33 -3.91 13.12
CA TYR A 291 -13.26 -2.91 13.22
C TYR A 291 -12.77 -2.51 11.82
N ALA A 292 -12.42 -3.47 10.98
CA ALA A 292 -11.92 -3.20 9.64
C ALA A 292 -12.92 -2.42 8.78
N LEU A 293 -14.19 -2.84 8.79
CA LEU A 293 -15.28 -2.13 8.10
C LEU A 293 -15.49 -0.72 8.67
N SER A 294 -15.54 -0.59 10.00
CA SER A 294 -15.72 0.69 10.69
C SER A 294 -14.60 1.68 10.37
N ARG A 295 -13.35 1.22 10.29
CA ARG A 295 -12.20 2.05 9.90
C ARG A 295 -12.36 2.60 8.49
N LEU A 296 -12.79 1.80 7.52
CA LEU A 296 -13.03 2.28 6.16
C LEU A 296 -14.15 3.32 6.11
N VAL A 297 -15.29 3.04 6.76
CA VAL A 297 -16.42 3.98 6.83
C VAL A 297 -16.02 5.29 7.52
N ALA A 298 -15.30 5.22 8.64
CA ALA A 298 -14.79 6.40 9.34
C ALA A 298 -13.78 7.22 8.49
N MET A 299 -13.06 6.56 7.58
CA MET A 299 -12.18 7.19 6.60
C MET A 299 -12.93 7.64 5.32
N ASN A 300 -14.27 7.64 5.34
CA ASN A 300 -15.13 8.06 4.22
C ASN A 300 -14.92 7.24 2.94
N TYR A 301 -14.64 5.94 3.10
CA TYR A 301 -14.65 4.98 1.99
C TYR A 301 -16.04 4.37 1.85
N GLN A 302 -16.50 4.24 0.61
CA GLN A 302 -17.49 3.22 0.26
C GLN A 302 -16.89 1.87 0.62
N SER A 303 -17.68 0.93 1.15
CA SER A 303 -17.15 -0.35 1.61
C SER A 303 -18.14 -1.49 1.42
N ARG A 304 -17.60 -2.69 1.23
CA ARG A 304 -18.39 -3.92 1.07
C ARG A 304 -17.59 -5.12 1.55
N LEU A 305 -18.24 -6.05 2.24
CA LEU A 305 -17.63 -7.23 2.84
C LEU A 305 -18.28 -8.51 2.28
N GLY A 306 -17.47 -9.45 1.80
CA GLY A 306 -17.95 -10.73 1.28
C GLY A 306 -17.08 -11.91 1.68
N ILE A 307 -17.62 -13.13 1.56
CA ILE A 307 -16.88 -14.38 1.70
C ILE A 307 -16.85 -15.06 0.34
N MET A 308 -15.68 -15.54 -0.09
CA MET A 308 -15.50 -16.24 -1.35
C MET A 308 -14.86 -17.61 -1.09
N LEU A 309 -15.30 -18.61 -1.85
CA LEU A 309 -14.80 -19.98 -1.80
C LEU A 309 -13.92 -20.26 -3.03
N ALA A 310 -12.63 -20.55 -2.81
CA ALA A 310 -11.66 -20.84 -3.86
C ALA A 310 -12.14 -21.84 -4.91
N GLY A 311 -12.77 -22.94 -4.47
CA GLY A 311 -13.24 -23.99 -5.37
C GLY A 311 -14.29 -23.56 -6.38
N CYS A 312 -15.03 -22.47 -6.11
CA CYS A 312 -15.95 -21.87 -7.09
C CYS A 312 -15.23 -21.19 -8.26
N TYR A 313 -13.90 -21.03 -8.19
CA TYR A 313 -13.05 -20.37 -9.18
C TYR A 313 -12.08 -21.35 -9.86
N GLY A 314 -12.42 -22.64 -9.89
CA GLY A 314 -11.71 -23.64 -10.70
C GLY A 314 -10.56 -24.35 -10.01
N LEU A 315 -10.50 -24.33 -8.69
CA LEU A 315 -9.42 -24.94 -7.90
C LEU A 315 -9.93 -26.14 -7.10
N PRO A 316 -9.18 -27.26 -7.03
CA PRO A 316 -9.60 -28.45 -6.30
C PRO A 316 -9.37 -28.31 -4.78
N GLN A 317 -9.77 -27.18 -4.20
CA GLN A 317 -9.59 -26.85 -2.80
C GLN A 317 -10.84 -26.19 -2.21
N PHE A 318 -11.23 -26.62 -1.01
CA PHE A 318 -12.25 -25.94 -0.21
C PHE A 318 -11.58 -24.91 0.71
N ARG A 319 -11.40 -23.68 0.20
CA ARG A 319 -10.78 -22.59 0.96
C ARG A 319 -11.65 -21.34 0.93
N MET A 320 -12.31 -21.06 2.05
CA MET A 320 -13.10 -19.84 2.23
C MET A 320 -12.25 -18.71 2.80
N ARG A 321 -12.41 -17.51 2.27
CA ARG A 321 -11.77 -16.28 2.74
C ARG A 321 -12.72 -15.09 2.70
N THR A 322 -12.51 -14.19 3.64
CA THR A 322 -13.22 -12.92 3.76
C THR A 322 -12.47 -11.87 2.96
N PHE A 323 -13.20 -11.09 2.16
CA PHE A 323 -12.67 -9.98 1.38
C PHE A 323 -13.45 -8.72 1.74
N LEU A 324 -12.73 -7.67 2.11
CA LEU A 324 -13.27 -6.34 2.40
C LEU A 324 -12.76 -5.35 1.34
N TRP A 325 -13.69 -4.76 0.62
CA TRP A 325 -13.44 -3.70 -0.33
C TRP A 325 -13.62 -2.32 0.31
N GLY A 326 -12.75 -1.39 -0.08
CA GLY A 326 -12.90 0.03 0.11
C GLY A 326 -12.74 0.78 -1.21
N ALA A 327 -13.54 1.81 -1.47
CA ALA A 327 -13.35 2.74 -2.58
C ALA A 327 -13.58 4.18 -2.11
N LEU A 328 -12.72 5.13 -2.50
CA LEU A 328 -12.97 6.54 -2.22
C LEU A 328 -14.33 6.96 -2.82
N THR A 329 -15.00 7.95 -2.22
CA THR A 329 -16.27 8.49 -2.73
C THR A 329 -16.14 9.09 -4.13
N THR A 330 -14.93 9.46 -4.55
CA THR A 330 -14.61 9.91 -5.90
C THR A 330 -14.62 8.76 -6.92
N MET A 331 -14.57 7.50 -6.48
CA MET A 331 -14.60 6.31 -7.32
C MET A 331 -16.01 5.71 -7.36
N VAL A 332 -16.28 4.89 -8.38
CA VAL A 332 -17.50 4.07 -8.44
C VAL A 332 -17.20 2.75 -7.72
N CYS A 333 -17.92 2.48 -6.64
CA CYS A 333 -17.87 1.16 -6.02
C CYS A 333 -18.69 0.21 -6.90
N PHE A 334 -18.03 -0.59 -7.73
CA PHE A 334 -18.68 -1.45 -8.71
C PHE A 334 -19.69 -2.43 -8.05
N ASN A 335 -20.65 -2.92 -8.83
CA ASN A 335 -21.35 -4.19 -8.60
C ASN A 335 -20.36 -5.36 -8.81
N ILE A 336 -19.34 -5.41 -7.96
CA ILE A 336 -18.14 -6.28 -8.03
C ILE A 336 -18.49 -7.77 -8.08
N LEU A 337 -19.66 -8.18 -7.60
CA LEU A 337 -20.02 -9.60 -7.52
C LEU A 337 -20.25 -10.28 -8.88
N CYS A 338 -20.68 -9.57 -9.92
CA CYS A 338 -21.04 -10.22 -11.19
C CYS A 338 -19.88 -10.42 -12.17
N HIS A 339 -18.75 -9.71 -12.02
CA HIS A 339 -17.61 -9.81 -12.94
C HIS A 339 -16.31 -10.31 -12.29
N PHE A 340 -16.33 -10.66 -11.00
CA PHE A 340 -15.18 -11.28 -10.30
C PHE A 340 -14.96 -12.76 -10.64
N GLN A 341 -15.59 -13.27 -11.71
CA GLN A 341 -15.44 -14.64 -12.17
C GLN A 341 -14.00 -14.97 -12.61
N PHE A 342 -13.15 -13.96 -12.85
CA PHE A 342 -11.77 -14.13 -13.35
C PHE A 342 -10.64 -13.66 -12.42
N LEU A 343 -10.90 -12.84 -11.40
CA LEU A 343 -9.84 -12.15 -10.62
C LEU A 343 -9.13 -13.04 -9.57
N LEU A 344 -9.75 -14.15 -9.15
CA LEU A 344 -9.23 -15.02 -8.09
C LEU A 344 -8.74 -16.39 -8.58
N GLN A 345 -8.72 -16.64 -9.89
CA GLN A 345 -8.25 -17.89 -10.47
C GLN A 345 -6.77 -18.21 -10.18
N ILE A 346 -6.00 -17.21 -9.75
CA ILE A 346 -4.54 -17.28 -9.56
C ILE A 346 -4.16 -17.13 -8.07
N TYR A 347 -5.14 -16.95 -7.19
CA TYR A 347 -4.89 -16.71 -5.77
C TYR A 347 -4.72 -17.99 -4.93
N PHE A 348 -5.20 -19.15 -5.39
CA PHE A 348 -5.11 -20.40 -4.61
C PHE A 348 -4.40 -21.55 -5.30
#